data_AF-W9WX80-F1
#
_entry.id   AF-W9WX80-F1
#
_cell.length_a   1.000
_cell.length_b   1.000
_cell.length_c   1.000
_cell.angle_alpha   90.00
_cell.angle_beta   90.00
_cell.angle_gamma   90.00
#
_symmetry.space_group_name_H-M   'P 1'
#
loop_
_entity.id
_entity.type
_entity.pdbx_description
1 polymer ?
#
loop_
_entity_poly.entity_id
_entity_poly.type
_entity_poly.pdbx_seq_one_letter_code
_entity_poly.pdbx_strand_id
1 'polypeptide(L)'
;MDLPAAHFLLRHMQAAPAWEAMYLHGLLHRIEGDLNNARAWYGDVKESEVFRSVWSGTESGGDDASNQTTSPEAAFQTAKSFLDRVEAYKNSLLSTKSSSGATSSEKYFPGEDELAEVSLWEIRRLLSFCEEKFDTNPVMDASNVWVSMNEKHADKAVQMITGGEGWREF
;
A
#
# COMPACT_ATOMS: atom_id res chain seq x y z
N MET A 1 -6.44 16.93 -1.18
CA MET A 1 -5.14 16.37 -1.60
C MET A 1 -5.15 16.28 -3.11
N ASP A 2 -4.05 16.58 -3.81
CA ASP A 2 -3.96 16.45 -5.28
C ASP A 2 -3.56 15.01 -5.66
N LEU A 3 -4.54 14.12 -5.60
CA LEU A 3 -4.37 12.69 -5.88
C LEU A 3 -4.01 12.42 -7.36
N PRO A 4 -4.54 13.16 -8.36
CA PRO A 4 -4.08 13.02 -9.74
C PRO A 4 -2.58 13.31 -9.92
N ALA A 5 -2.05 14.37 -9.29
CA ALA A 5 -0.62 14.65 -9.35
C ALA A 5 0.22 13.57 -8.65
N ALA A 6 -0.26 13.02 -7.53
CA ALA A 6 0.42 11.91 -6.85
C ALA A 6 0.49 10.65 -7.75
N HIS A 7 -0.62 10.26 -8.37
CA HIS A 7 -0.67 9.16 -9.35
C HIS A 7 0.28 9.41 -10.53
N PHE A 8 0.29 10.65 -11.04
CA PHE A 8 1.20 11.02 -12.11
C PHE A 8 2.66 10.82 -11.70
N LEU A 9 3.08 11.30 -10.53
CA LEU A 9 4.45 11.13 -10.04
C LEU A 9 4.83 9.66 -9.88
N LEU A 10 3.96 8.85 -9.26
CA LEU A 10 4.24 7.43 -9.08
C LEU A 10 4.35 6.68 -10.41
N ARG A 11 3.60 7.08 -11.45
CA ARG A 11 3.76 6.54 -12.81
C ARG A 11 5.12 6.88 -13.43
N HIS A 12 5.70 8.02 -13.06
CA HIS A 12 7.01 8.44 -13.55
C HIS A 12 8.18 7.81 -12.77
N MET A 13 7.92 7.30 -11.56
CA MET A 13 8.88 6.54 -10.77
C MET A 13 9.02 5.07 -11.24
N GLN A 14 8.38 4.67 -12.34
CA GLN A 14 8.25 3.26 -12.76
C GLN A 14 9.45 2.64 -13.52
N ALA A 15 10.60 3.32 -13.58
CA ALA A 15 11.83 2.71 -14.09
C ALA A 15 12.31 1.60 -13.14
N ALA A 16 12.70 0.44 -13.68
CA ALA A 16 12.97 -0.73 -12.86
C ALA A 16 14.17 -0.51 -11.89
N PRO A 17 14.12 -1.03 -10.64
CA PRO A 17 13.03 -1.76 -10.01
C PRO A 17 12.10 -0.84 -9.19
N ALA A 18 10.89 -0.55 -9.69
CA ALA A 18 9.97 0.42 -9.09
C ALA A 18 8.93 -0.21 -8.15
N TRP A 19 9.35 -1.14 -7.28
CA TRP A 19 8.41 -1.84 -6.39
C TRP A 19 7.77 -0.91 -5.37
N GLU A 20 8.50 0.10 -4.90
CA GLU A 20 8.01 1.13 -3.98
C GLU A 20 6.94 2.00 -4.64
N ALA A 21 7.13 2.35 -5.92
CA ALA A 21 6.15 3.11 -6.67
C ALA A 21 4.86 2.29 -6.89
N MET A 22 4.98 0.99 -7.15
CA MET A 22 3.82 0.09 -7.24
C MET A 22 3.11 -0.07 -5.89
N TYR A 23 3.87 -0.20 -4.80
CA TYR A 23 3.31 -0.26 -3.44
C TYR A 23 2.55 1.03 -3.08
N LEU A 24 3.16 2.19 -3.35
CA LEU A 24 2.56 3.50 -3.15
C LEU A 24 1.27 3.69 -3.96
N HIS A 25 1.17 3.10 -5.16
CA HIS A 25 -0.09 3.13 -5.93
C HIS A 25 -1.21 2.39 -5.19
N GLY A 26 -0.93 1.21 -4.62
CA GLY A 26 -1.91 0.51 -3.79
C GLY A 26 -2.36 1.33 -2.58
N LEU A 27 -1.42 2.03 -1.94
CA LEU A 27 -1.70 2.93 -0.82
C LEU A 27 -2.57 4.11 -1.25
N LEU A 28 -2.33 4.71 -2.41
CA LEU A 28 -3.17 5.79 -2.94
C LEU A 28 -4.60 5.33 -3.19
N HIS A 29 -4.79 4.18 -3.84
CA HIS A 29 -6.14 3.63 -4.06
C HIS A 29 -6.85 3.30 -2.76
N ARG A 30 -6.13 2.88 -1.70
CA ARG A 30 -6.70 2.72 -0.36
C ARG A 30 -7.22 4.05 0.18
N ILE A 31 -6.44 5.12 0.07
CA ILE A 31 -6.81 6.48 0.51
C ILE A 31 -8.02 7.01 -0.28
N GLU A 32 -8.11 6.68 -1.56
CA GLU A 32 -9.25 6.99 -2.43
C GLU A 32 -10.53 6.21 -2.09
N GLY A 33 -10.42 5.17 -1.27
CA GLY A 33 -11.53 4.28 -0.93
C GLY A 33 -11.81 3.19 -1.98
N ASP A 34 -10.96 3.09 -3.01
CA ASP A 34 -10.95 1.98 -3.98
C ASP A 34 -10.15 0.80 -3.42
N LEU A 35 -10.78 0.11 -2.47
CA LEU A 35 -10.14 -0.97 -1.73
C LEU A 35 -9.94 -2.22 -2.60
N ASN A 36 -10.66 -2.37 -3.72
CA ASN A 36 -10.48 -3.49 -4.64
C ASN A 36 -9.17 -3.33 -5.42
N ASN A 37 -8.93 -2.14 -5.98
CA ASN A 37 -7.65 -1.85 -6.61
C ASN A 37 -6.50 -1.92 -5.61
N ALA A 38 -6.67 -1.40 -4.38
CA ALA A 38 -5.66 -1.52 -3.34
C ALA A 38 -5.25 -3.00 -3.08
N ARG A 39 -6.22 -3.92 -2.99
CA ARG A 39 -5.93 -5.37 -2.83
C ARG A 39 -5.15 -5.94 -4.00
N ALA A 40 -5.51 -5.57 -5.22
CA ALA A 40 -4.82 -6.05 -6.43
C ALA A 40 -3.36 -5.58 -6.43
N TRP A 41 -3.12 -4.30 -6.19
CA TRP A 41 -1.76 -3.74 -6.10
C TRP A 41 -0.95 -4.37 -4.98
N TYR A 42 -1.54 -4.57 -3.79
CA TYR A 42 -0.85 -5.23 -2.68
C TYR A 42 -0.48 -6.68 -3.03
N GLY A 43 -1.36 -7.37 -3.78
CA GLY A 43 -1.10 -8.73 -4.27
C GLY A 43 0.07 -8.78 -5.26
N ASP A 44 0.15 -7.82 -6.18
CA ASP A 44 1.22 -7.75 -7.19
C ASP A 44 2.61 -7.55 -6.57
N VAL A 45 2.68 -6.81 -5.45
CA VAL A 45 3.94 -6.46 -4.79
C VAL A 45 4.23 -7.28 -3.54
N LYS A 46 3.40 -8.27 -3.19
CA LYS A 46 3.53 -9.01 -1.92
C LYS A 46 4.88 -9.70 -1.71
N GLU A 47 5.52 -10.10 -2.81
CA GLU A 47 6.84 -10.74 -2.80
C GLU A 47 8.00 -9.73 -2.73
N SER A 48 7.72 -8.44 -2.95
CA SER A 48 8.74 -7.39 -2.94
C SER A 48 9.29 -7.13 -1.54
N GLU A 49 10.53 -6.66 -1.48
CA GLU A 49 11.18 -6.29 -0.22
C GLU A 49 10.45 -5.17 0.53
N VAL A 50 9.92 -4.16 -0.18
CA VAL A 50 9.19 -3.05 0.43
C VAL A 50 7.93 -3.54 1.12
N PHE A 51 7.13 -4.37 0.45
CA PHE A 51 5.90 -4.90 1.02
C PHE A 51 6.19 -5.77 2.25
N ARG A 52 7.21 -6.62 2.16
CA ARG A 52 7.64 -7.48 3.25
C ARG A 52 8.17 -6.67 4.42
N SER A 53 8.99 -5.64 4.19
CA SER A 53 9.51 -4.77 5.26
C SER A 53 8.39 -4.07 6.02
N VAL A 54 7.35 -3.64 5.30
CA VAL A 54 6.20 -2.99 5.89
C VAL A 54 5.35 -3.98 6.68
N TRP A 55 4.92 -5.09 6.08
CA TRP A 55 3.88 -5.93 6.65
C TRP A 55 4.36 -7.17 7.43
N SER A 56 5.66 -7.49 7.42
CA SER A 56 6.21 -8.59 8.24
C SER A 56 6.30 -8.21 9.72
N GLY A 57 6.22 -9.21 10.61
CA GLY A 57 6.37 -9.00 12.05
C GLY A 57 5.19 -8.28 12.72
N THR A 58 4.01 -8.32 12.11
CA THR A 58 2.76 -7.76 12.65
C THR A 58 2.13 -8.59 13.77
N GLU A 59 2.64 -9.80 14.00
CA GLU A 59 2.17 -10.71 15.04
C GLU A 59 2.97 -10.48 16.33
N SER A 60 2.25 -10.04 17.37
CA SER A 60 2.58 -10.05 18.80
C SER A 60 3.53 -8.99 19.36
N GLY A 61 2.97 -8.14 20.24
CA GLY A 61 3.71 -7.36 21.23
C GLY A 61 4.39 -8.27 22.27
N GLY A 62 5.56 -8.78 21.90
CA GLY A 62 6.44 -9.52 22.79
C GLY A 62 7.89 -9.30 22.38
N ASP A 63 8.73 -8.92 23.36
CA ASP A 63 10.15 -8.55 23.23
C ASP A 63 11.07 -9.74 22.88
N ASP A 64 10.65 -10.68 22.04
CA ASP A 64 11.48 -11.80 21.59
C ASP A 64 11.85 -11.64 20.11
N ALA A 65 12.95 -10.93 19.89
CA ALA A 65 13.57 -10.65 18.59
C ALA A 65 14.25 -11.90 17.97
N SER A 66 13.63 -13.07 18.06
CA SER A 66 14.11 -14.29 17.39
C SER A 66 13.52 -14.41 15.99
N ASN A 67 14.03 -13.57 15.07
CA ASN A 67 14.16 -13.75 13.62
C ASN A 67 13.19 -14.72 12.89
N GLN A 68 11.89 -14.69 13.19
CA GLN A 68 10.89 -15.38 12.39
C GLN A 68 10.60 -14.51 11.18
N THR A 69 11.22 -14.86 10.05
CA THR A 69 10.88 -14.28 8.77
C THR A 69 9.43 -14.63 8.46
N THR A 70 8.51 -13.68 8.67
CA THR A 70 7.11 -13.82 8.27
C THR A 70 7.06 -14.13 6.77
N SER A 71 6.31 -15.16 6.38
CA SER A 71 6.13 -15.52 4.97
C SER A 71 5.48 -14.36 4.19
N PRO A 72 5.84 -14.11 2.91
CA PRO A 72 5.18 -13.10 2.08
C PRO A 72 3.65 -13.24 2.08
N GLU A 73 3.15 -14.48 2.09
CA GLU A 73 1.72 -14.73 2.13
C GLU A 73 1.10 -14.30 3.47
N ALA A 74 1.77 -14.52 4.60
CA ALA A 74 1.27 -14.10 5.91
C ALA A 74 1.23 -12.57 6.01
N ALA A 75 2.28 -11.87 5.55
CA ALA A 75 2.30 -10.42 5.46
C ALA A 75 1.14 -9.89 4.57
N PHE A 76 0.89 -10.55 3.44
CA PHE A 76 -0.22 -10.20 2.56
C PHE A 76 -1.59 -10.41 3.22
N GLN A 77 -1.78 -11.50 3.95
CA GLN A 77 -3.03 -11.73 4.69
C GLN A 77 -3.26 -10.68 5.78
N THR A 78 -2.20 -10.23 6.48
CA THR A 78 -2.32 -9.12 7.44
C THR A 78 -2.78 -7.83 6.76
N ALA A 79 -2.14 -7.46 5.65
CA ALA A 79 -2.50 -6.27 4.89
C ALA A 79 -3.94 -6.35 4.37
N LYS A 80 -4.35 -7.52 3.86
CA LYS A 80 -5.72 -7.75 3.38
C LYS A 80 -6.75 -7.67 4.50
N SER A 81 -6.46 -8.25 5.67
CA SER A 81 -7.30 -8.15 6.86
C SER A 81 -7.49 -6.68 7.29
N PHE A 82 -6.42 -5.87 7.23
CA PHE A 82 -6.55 -4.43 7.45
C PHE A 82 -7.48 -3.77 6.42
N LEU A 83 -7.36 -4.07 5.13
CA LEU A 83 -8.26 -3.54 4.11
C LEU A 83 -9.72 -3.98 4.32
N ASP A 84 -9.96 -5.20 4.78
CA ASP A 84 -11.31 -5.70 5.11
C ASP A 84 -11.91 -4.93 6.29
N ARG A 85 -11.08 -4.58 7.29
CA ARG A 85 -11.48 -3.74 8.43
C ARG A 85 -11.80 -2.31 8.02
N VAL A 86 -11.01 -1.71 7.12
CA VAL A 86 -11.28 -0.39 6.53
C VAL A 86 -12.60 -0.42 5.76
N GLU A 87 -12.87 -1.47 4.98
CA GLU A 87 -14.12 -1.63 4.26
C GLU A 87 -15.32 -1.76 5.20
N ALA A 88 -15.19 -2.56 6.26
CA ALA A 88 -16.24 -2.71 7.27
C ALA A 88 -16.58 -1.38 7.96
N TYR A 89 -15.57 -0.57 8.27
CA TYR A 89 -15.75 0.77 8.84
C TYR A 89 -16.40 1.73 7.83
N LYS A 90 -15.95 1.74 6.56
CA LYS A 90 -16.61 2.53 5.49
C LYS A 90 -18.10 2.19 5.39
N ASN A 91 -18.43 0.90 5.39
CA ASN A 91 -19.81 0.44 5.28
C ASN A 91 -20.65 0.76 6.53
N SER A 92 -20.06 0.77 7.73
CA SER A 92 -20.77 1.16 8.96
C SER A 92 -21.16 2.65 8.96
N LEU A 93 -20.30 3.53 8.41
CA LEU A 93 -20.61 4.95 8.23
C LEU A 93 -21.72 5.19 7.20
N LEU A 94 -21.84 4.34 6.18
CA LEU A 94 -22.93 4.43 5.19
C LEU A 94 -24.26 3.89 5.75
N SER A 95 -24.20 2.82 6.54
CA SER A 95 -25.38 2.20 7.17
C SER A 95 -26.00 3.09 8.26
N THR A 96 -25.18 3.76 9.08
CA THR A 96 -25.65 4.72 10.10
C THR A 96 -26.32 5.95 9.50
N LYS A 97 -25.93 6.38 8.29
CA LYS A 97 -26.64 7.42 7.53
C LYS A 97 -28.01 6.97 6.98
N SER A 98 -28.22 5.65 6.85
CA SER A 98 -29.41 5.08 6.20
C SER A 98 -30.43 4.48 7.18
N SER A 99 -30.05 4.29 8.45
CA SER A 99 -30.83 3.50 9.41
C SER A 99 -31.03 4.26 10.73
N SER A 100 -32.05 5.12 10.79
CA SER A 100 -32.54 5.72 12.05
C SER A 100 -33.47 4.78 12.84
N GLY A 101 -33.31 3.45 12.72
CA GLY A 101 -34.19 2.50 13.42
C GLY A 101 -33.93 1.05 13.05
N ALA A 102 -32.92 0.42 13.64
CA ALA A 102 -32.91 -1.02 13.87
C ALA A 102 -31.85 -1.39 14.91
N THR A 103 -32.29 -2.17 15.90
CA THR A 103 -31.55 -2.69 17.05
C THR A 103 -30.35 -3.52 16.63
N SER A 104 -29.16 -3.15 17.11
CA SER A 104 -27.87 -3.73 16.73
C SER A 104 -27.52 -4.99 17.52
N SER A 105 -27.27 -6.09 16.81
CA SER A 105 -26.38 -7.15 17.29
C SER A 105 -24.96 -6.58 17.42
N GLU A 106 -24.29 -6.84 18.55
CA GLU A 106 -22.89 -6.45 18.81
C GLU A 106 -21.93 -7.08 17.79
N LYS A 107 -21.77 -6.46 16.63
CA LYS A 107 -20.64 -6.72 15.74
C LYS A 107 -19.56 -5.72 16.14
N TYR A 108 -18.41 -6.21 16.61
CA TYR A 108 -17.27 -5.34 16.87
C TYR A 108 -16.87 -4.65 15.57
N PHE A 109 -17.01 -3.32 15.55
CA PHE A 109 -16.48 -2.48 14.49
C PHE A 109 -15.18 -1.86 15.00
N PRO A 110 -14.05 -2.01 14.29
CA PRO A 110 -12.83 -1.33 14.67
C PRO A 110 -13.06 0.18 14.70
N GLY A 111 -12.57 0.84 15.75
CA GLY A 111 -12.65 2.29 15.88
C GLY A 111 -11.80 3.00 14.83
N GLU A 112 -12.16 4.23 14.50
CA GLU A 112 -11.39 5.07 13.58
C GLU A 112 -9.92 5.20 14.01
N ASP A 113 -9.69 5.42 15.31
CA ASP A 113 -8.36 5.55 15.89
C ASP A 113 -7.50 4.30 15.67
N GLU A 114 -8.09 3.12 15.78
CA GLU A 114 -7.35 1.87 15.59
C GLU A 114 -6.93 1.69 14.12
N LEU A 115 -7.81 2.04 13.18
CA LEU A 115 -7.49 2.02 11.75
C LEU A 115 -6.47 3.09 11.37
N ALA A 116 -6.56 4.27 12.01
CA ALA A 116 -5.61 5.36 11.83
C ALA A 116 -4.21 4.96 12.32
N GLU A 117 -4.09 4.28 13.46
CA GLU A 117 -2.81 3.79 13.98
C GLU A 117 -2.17 2.77 13.04
N VAL A 118 -2.94 1.80 12.52
CA VAL A 118 -2.41 0.83 11.54
C VAL A 118 -2.00 1.54 10.23
N SER A 119 -2.80 2.51 9.76
CA SER A 119 -2.47 3.30 8.57
C SER A 119 -1.19 4.13 8.77
N LEU A 120 -1.00 4.70 9.96
CA LEU A 120 0.18 5.49 10.29
C LEU A 120 1.42 4.61 10.45
N TRP A 121 1.26 3.44 11.05
CA TRP A 121 2.30 2.43 11.15
C TRP A 121 2.79 1.97 9.77
N GLU A 122 1.88 1.71 8.83
CA GLU A 122 2.19 1.36 7.44
C GLU A 122 3.07 2.43 6.76
N ILE A 123 2.68 3.70 6.88
CA ILE A 123 3.40 4.84 6.30
C ILE A 123 4.78 4.99 6.94
N ARG A 124 4.88 4.87 8.28
CA ARG A 124 6.16 4.98 9.00
C ARG A 124 7.13 3.89 8.56
N ARG A 125 6.67 2.65 8.46
CA ARG A 125 7.49 1.51 8.00
C ARG A 125 7.95 1.70 6.56
N LEU A 126 7.08 2.22 5.68
CA LEU A 126 7.45 2.53 4.31
C LEU A 126 8.55 3.60 4.26
N LEU A 127 8.42 4.66 5.06
CA LEU A 127 9.44 5.70 5.15
C LEU A 127 10.77 5.14 5.66
N SER A 128 10.76 4.36 6.74
CA SER A 128 11.97 3.71 7.25
C SER A 128 12.63 2.81 6.21
N PHE A 129 11.84 2.02 5.46
CA PHE A 129 12.36 1.21 4.36
C PHE A 129 13.03 2.08 3.28
N CYS A 130 12.39 3.18 2.87
CA CYS A 130 12.95 4.10 1.88
C CYS A 130 14.24 4.76 2.38
N GLU A 131 14.29 5.18 3.65
CA GLU A 131 15.49 5.76 4.26
C GLU A 131 16.64 4.76 4.31
N GLU A 132 16.37 3.51 4.70
CA GLU A 132 17.38 2.45 4.73
C GLU A 132 17.90 2.09 3.33
N LYS A 133 16.99 2.02 2.34
CA LYS A 133 17.33 1.59 0.98
C LYS A 133 18.01 2.68 0.15
N PHE A 134 17.52 3.91 0.23
CA PHE A 134 17.94 5.01 -0.65
C PHE A 134 18.86 6.02 0.02
N ASP A 135 19.05 5.91 1.34
CA ASP A 135 19.73 6.91 2.17
C ASP A 135 19.00 8.27 2.15
N THR A 136 19.41 9.18 3.03
CA THR A 136 18.87 10.55 3.13
C THR A 136 19.90 11.61 2.77
N ASN A 137 21.12 11.19 2.45
CA ASN A 137 22.19 12.08 2.03
C ASN A 137 21.89 12.72 0.66
N PRO A 138 22.27 13.99 0.45
CA PRO A 138 22.05 14.66 -0.82
C PRO A 138 22.85 13.98 -1.94
N VAL A 139 22.17 13.66 -3.04
CA VAL A 139 22.82 13.17 -4.26
C VAL A 139 23.44 14.35 -5.00
N MET A 140 24.77 14.51 -4.88
CA MET A 140 25.51 15.62 -5.50
C MET A 140 25.67 15.48 -7.02
N ASP A 141 25.62 14.26 -7.54
CA ASP A 141 25.64 13.94 -8.96
C ASP A 141 24.59 12.88 -9.27
N ALA A 142 23.48 13.30 -9.87
CA ALA A 142 22.36 12.43 -10.22
C ALA A 142 22.49 11.81 -11.62
N SER A 143 23.59 12.02 -12.34
CA SER A 143 23.73 11.59 -13.75
C SER A 143 23.59 10.08 -13.94
N ASN A 144 23.95 9.30 -12.91
CA ASN A 144 23.82 7.83 -12.91
C ASN A 144 22.53 7.31 -12.25
N VAL A 145 21.77 8.18 -11.60
CA VAL A 145 20.49 7.87 -10.91
C VAL A 145 19.31 8.27 -11.77
N TRP A 146 19.47 9.34 -12.57
CA TRP A 146 18.47 9.81 -13.50
C TRP A 146 18.39 8.88 -14.72
N VAL A 147 17.36 8.05 -14.75
CA VAL A 147 17.05 7.22 -15.92
C VAL A 147 16.12 8.01 -16.85
N SER A 148 16.60 8.30 -18.05
CA SER A 148 15.76 8.82 -19.14
C SER A 148 14.68 7.80 -19.50
N MET A 149 13.41 8.22 -19.50
CA MET A 149 12.26 7.42 -19.93
C MET A 149 12.37 6.87 -21.36
N ASN A 150 13.24 7.44 -22.20
CA ASN A 150 13.29 7.14 -23.63
C ASN A 150 13.91 5.79 -23.99
N GLU A 151 14.69 5.15 -23.11
CA GLU A 151 15.57 4.07 -23.59
C GLU A 151 15.10 2.63 -23.28
N LYS A 152 14.39 2.32 -22.18
CA LYS A 152 14.15 0.90 -21.82
C LYS A 152 12.87 0.53 -21.04
N HIS A 153 11.95 1.47 -20.74
CA HIS A 153 10.85 1.18 -19.79
C HIS A 153 9.43 1.50 -20.26
N ALA A 154 9.26 2.02 -21.48
CA ALA A 154 7.93 2.31 -22.04
C ALA A 154 7.01 1.07 -22.04
N ASP A 155 7.51 -0.10 -22.42
CA ASP A 155 6.68 -1.32 -22.50
C ASP A 155 6.23 -1.84 -21.13
N LYS A 156 7.07 -1.73 -20.09
CA LYS A 156 6.68 -2.08 -18.71
C LYS A 156 5.69 -1.08 -18.13
N ALA A 157 5.88 0.21 -18.38
CA ALA A 157 4.90 1.24 -18.02
C ALA A 157 3.56 0.99 -18.74
N VAL A 158 3.59 0.66 -20.03
CA VAL A 158 2.40 0.33 -20.82
C VAL A 158 1.70 -0.93 -20.32
N GLN A 159 2.41 -2.03 -20.02
CA GLN A 159 1.80 -3.24 -19.45
C GLN A 159 1.11 -2.98 -18.11
N MET A 160 1.66 -2.08 -17.30
CA MET A 160 1.08 -1.63 -16.04
C MET A 160 -0.10 -0.66 -16.23
N ILE A 161 -0.17 0.06 -17.37
CA ILE A 161 -1.29 0.93 -17.77
C ILE A 161 -2.43 0.11 -18.39
N THR A 162 -2.12 -0.92 -19.19
CA THR A 162 -3.11 -1.66 -20.01
C THR A 162 -3.54 -2.99 -19.40
N GLY A 163 -3.18 -3.29 -18.14
CA GLY A 163 -3.85 -4.31 -17.33
C GLY A 163 -3.97 -5.68 -17.99
N GLY A 164 -2.83 -6.31 -18.33
CA GLY A 164 -2.85 -7.73 -18.69
C GLY A 164 -3.06 -8.58 -17.44
N GLU A 165 -4.27 -9.12 -17.28
CA GLU A 165 -4.77 -9.98 -16.18
C GLU A 165 -5.46 -9.28 -14.98
N GLY A 166 -6.39 -8.36 -15.28
CA GLY A 166 -7.56 -8.18 -14.42
C GLY A 166 -7.80 -6.74 -13.95
N TRP A 167 -8.68 -6.05 -14.68
CA TRP A 167 -9.41 -4.84 -14.29
C TRP A 167 -8.57 -3.68 -13.74
N ARG A 168 -8.15 -2.72 -14.60
CA ARG A 168 -7.81 -1.35 -14.18
C ARG A 168 -8.24 -0.34 -15.24
N GLU A 169 -9.49 0.10 -15.20
CA GLU A 169 -9.88 1.40 -15.78
C GLU A 169 -9.60 2.46 -14.70
N PHE A 170 -8.88 3.52 -15.08
CA PHE A 170 -8.61 4.70 -14.26
C PHE A 170 -9.58 5.82 -14.62
#